data_AF-A0A5C8S5U3-F1
#
_entry.id   AF-A0A5C8S5U3-F1
#
_cell.length_a   1.000
_cell.length_b   1.000
_cell.length_c   1.000
_cell.angle_alpha   90.00
_cell.angle_beta   90.00
_cell.angle_gamma   90.00
#
_symmetry.space_group_name_H-M   'P 1'
#
loop_
_entity.id
_entity.type
_entity.pdbx_description
1 polymer ?
#
loop_
_entity_poly.entity_id
_entity_poly.type
_entity_poly.pdbx_seq_one_letter_code
_entity_poly.pdbx_strand_id
1 'polypeptide(L)'
;MLLALTATTATAEERKPDDAAYEALLTTAKITSKTINDAGCLVTATADFDAYQQQLAVFREAWLNRDQSIDFYRQRRKQVFTYLVLKRFAELITEGIYNGKKETLPAECSFAVSASYADKFGQRQTTPAISWRFSQKQAARVNWENFDPRDFHDVALSYTITPEIQAWMSDEPSMVAPSSTKPAAQCDKFLFRANAVFIRATTHCPKNYMDSKAGYSALAGAKQCASSNGIDEAEVKSAMMELDRIVQQRGRTQACRWVENIAQQVVSGDR
;
A
#
# COMPACT_ATOMS: atom_id res chain seq x y z
N MET A 1 -27.68 18.06 -48.52
CA MET A 1 -27.13 16.70 -48.63
C MET A 1 -26.05 16.58 -47.56
N LEU A 2 -26.40 16.03 -46.39
CA LEU A 2 -25.52 15.92 -45.22
C LEU A 2 -24.44 14.87 -45.47
N LEU A 3 -23.18 15.24 -45.29
CA LEU A 3 -22.05 14.30 -45.15
C LEU A 3 -21.98 13.84 -43.69
N ALA A 4 -22.21 12.55 -43.47
CA ALA A 4 -22.10 11.90 -42.18
C ALA A 4 -20.62 11.79 -41.78
N LEU A 5 -20.27 12.32 -40.61
CA LEU A 5 -19.03 11.96 -39.92
C LEU A 5 -19.17 10.54 -39.37
N THR A 6 -18.45 9.61 -39.96
CA THR A 6 -18.20 8.30 -39.36
C THR A 6 -17.25 8.49 -38.19
N ALA A 7 -17.75 8.28 -36.98
CA ALA A 7 -16.94 8.16 -35.78
C ALA A 7 -16.04 6.91 -35.91
N THR A 8 -14.74 7.13 -36.08
CA THR A 8 -13.73 6.12 -35.86
C THR A 8 -13.70 5.82 -34.37
N THR A 9 -14.23 4.67 -33.98
CA THR A 9 -14.00 4.08 -32.67
C THR A 9 -12.51 3.77 -32.54
N ALA A 10 -11.76 4.71 -31.97
CA ALA A 10 -10.42 4.46 -31.49
C ALA A 10 -10.52 3.31 -30.48
N THR A 11 -9.91 2.18 -30.82
CA THR A 11 -9.61 1.10 -29.89
C THR A 11 -8.80 1.72 -28.76
N ALA A 12 -9.36 1.75 -27.55
CA ALA A 12 -8.63 2.12 -26.36
C ALA A 12 -7.45 1.16 -26.21
N GLU A 13 -6.25 1.61 -26.55
CA GLU A 13 -5.02 0.96 -26.08
C GLU A 13 -5.13 0.84 -24.56
N GLU A 14 -5.08 -0.40 -24.08
CA GLU A 14 -4.99 -0.73 -22.68
C GLU A 14 -3.71 -0.07 -22.14
N ARG A 15 -3.85 1.15 -21.60
CA ARG A 15 -2.72 1.90 -21.02
C ARG A 15 -2.03 0.99 -20.01
N LYS A 16 -0.71 0.83 -20.16
CA LYS A 16 0.08 0.05 -19.21
C LYS A 16 -0.16 0.62 -17.81
N PRO A 17 -0.49 -0.20 -16.80
CA PRO A 17 -0.81 0.26 -15.44
C PRO A 17 0.20 1.26 -14.86
N ASP A 18 1.47 1.14 -15.26
CA ASP A 18 2.55 2.03 -14.81
C ASP A 18 2.40 3.48 -15.31
N ASP A 19 1.98 3.71 -16.55
CA ASP A 19 1.83 5.07 -17.10
C ASP A 19 0.80 5.87 -16.29
N ALA A 20 -0.33 5.24 -15.96
CA ALA A 20 -1.36 5.86 -15.14
C ALA A 20 -0.86 6.18 -13.73
N ALA A 21 -0.01 5.33 -13.15
CA ALA A 21 0.56 5.55 -11.83
C ALA A 21 1.60 6.68 -11.83
N TYR A 22 2.40 6.84 -12.89
CA TYR A 22 3.28 8.00 -13.03
C TYR A 22 2.50 9.30 -13.16
N GLU A 23 1.44 9.34 -13.97
CA GLU A 23 0.56 10.51 -14.07
C GLU A 23 -0.09 10.84 -12.71
N ALA A 24 -0.59 9.82 -12.02
CA ALA A 24 -1.12 9.99 -10.65
C ALA A 24 -0.05 10.55 -9.69
N LEU A 25 1.21 10.11 -9.81
CA LEU A 25 2.30 10.64 -9.01
C LEU A 25 2.59 12.11 -9.32
N LEU A 26 2.54 12.53 -10.58
CA LEU A 26 2.71 13.94 -10.96
C LEU A 26 1.58 14.84 -10.44
N THR A 27 0.37 14.31 -10.27
CA THR A 27 -0.71 15.05 -9.60
C THR A 27 -0.56 15.09 -8.07
N THR A 28 0.19 14.15 -7.51
CA THR A 28 0.39 13.98 -6.07
C THR A 28 1.63 14.72 -5.58
N ALA A 29 2.66 14.84 -6.40
CA ALA A 29 3.96 15.33 -5.98
C ALA A 29 4.61 16.24 -7.01
N LYS A 30 5.35 17.24 -6.54
CA LYS A 30 6.02 18.23 -7.39
C LYS A 30 7.35 18.69 -6.80
N ILE A 31 8.28 19.02 -7.68
CA ILE A 31 9.52 19.72 -7.30
C ILE A 31 9.16 21.16 -6.96
N THR A 32 9.60 21.61 -5.78
CA THR A 32 9.28 22.94 -5.24
C THR A 32 10.43 23.91 -5.45
N SER A 33 11.68 23.43 -5.36
CA SER A 33 12.87 24.20 -5.70
C SER A 33 13.96 23.28 -6.25
N LYS A 34 14.78 23.82 -7.16
CA LYS A 34 15.89 23.12 -7.79
C LYS A 34 17.03 24.09 -8.04
N THR A 35 18.14 23.90 -7.33
CA THR A 35 19.40 24.62 -7.54
C THR A 35 20.44 23.61 -7.97
N ILE A 36 20.98 23.76 -9.18
CA ILE A 36 22.09 22.93 -9.71
C ILE A 36 23.06 23.87 -10.42
N ASN A 37 24.10 24.28 -9.72
CA ASN A 37 25.13 25.18 -10.22
C ASN A 37 26.45 24.96 -9.47
N ASP A 38 27.45 25.80 -9.72
CA ASP A 38 28.77 25.70 -9.10
C ASP A 38 28.74 25.92 -7.57
N ALA A 39 27.69 26.56 -7.03
CA ALA A 39 27.52 26.73 -5.60
C ALA A 39 26.96 25.47 -4.91
N GLY A 40 26.44 24.51 -5.68
CA GLY A 40 26.00 23.21 -5.19
C GLY A 40 24.76 22.66 -5.89
N CYS A 41 24.31 21.51 -5.41
CA CYS A 41 23.09 20.87 -5.89
C CYS A 41 22.12 20.59 -4.73
N LEU A 42 20.96 21.26 -4.74
CA LEU A 42 19.88 21.09 -3.80
C LEU A 42 18.55 20.98 -4.54
N VAL A 43 17.79 19.94 -4.24
CA VAL A 43 16.44 19.75 -4.77
C VAL A 43 15.46 19.55 -3.62
N THR A 44 14.44 20.40 -3.57
CA THR A 44 13.36 20.27 -2.61
C THR A 44 12.05 20.03 -3.33
N ALA A 45 11.21 19.19 -2.75
CA ALA A 45 9.95 18.80 -3.34
C ALA A 45 8.86 18.64 -2.28
N THR A 46 7.62 18.53 -2.73
CA THR A 46 6.46 18.35 -1.86
C THR A 46 5.53 17.30 -2.46
N ALA A 47 5.02 16.40 -1.62
CA ALA A 47 3.99 15.44 -1.97
C ALA A 47 2.74 15.65 -1.12
N ASP A 48 1.56 15.65 -1.74
CA ASP A 48 0.26 15.89 -1.12
C ASP A 48 -0.40 14.55 -0.75
N PHE A 49 -0.51 14.31 0.54
CA PHE A 49 -1.12 13.11 1.10
C PHE A 49 -2.60 12.97 0.75
N ASP A 50 -3.34 14.07 0.70
CA ASP A 50 -4.78 14.05 0.43
C ASP A 50 -5.05 13.77 -1.05
N ALA A 51 -4.21 14.33 -1.94
CA ALA A 51 -4.25 14.01 -3.36
C ALA A 51 -3.92 12.53 -3.63
N TYR A 52 -2.89 12.00 -2.94
CA TYR A 52 -2.54 10.58 -3.01
C TYR A 52 -3.73 9.67 -2.67
N GLN A 53 -4.50 9.98 -1.63
CA GLN A 53 -5.61 9.12 -1.20
C GLN A 53 -6.66 8.94 -2.31
N GLN A 54 -6.88 9.97 -3.12
CA GLN A 54 -7.80 9.93 -4.27
C GLN A 54 -7.28 9.02 -5.39
N GLN A 55 -5.95 8.83 -5.47
CA GLN A 55 -5.27 8.02 -6.48
C GLN A 55 -4.89 6.61 -5.97
N LEU A 56 -5.26 6.23 -4.75
CA LEU A 56 -4.85 4.95 -4.14
C LEU A 56 -5.21 3.73 -5.00
N ALA A 57 -6.35 3.76 -5.69
CA ALA A 57 -6.74 2.67 -6.60
C ALA A 57 -5.75 2.51 -7.76
N VAL A 58 -5.29 3.63 -8.34
CA VAL A 58 -4.32 3.63 -9.45
C VAL A 58 -2.98 3.07 -8.97
N PHE A 59 -2.48 3.55 -7.83
CA PHE A 59 -1.25 3.03 -7.25
C PHE A 59 -1.34 1.55 -6.86
N ARG A 60 -2.52 1.08 -6.44
CA ARG A 60 -2.74 -0.33 -6.13
C ARG A 60 -2.55 -1.22 -7.36
N GLU A 61 -3.11 -0.82 -8.50
CA GLU A 61 -3.03 -1.63 -9.71
C GLU A 61 -1.60 -1.69 -10.25
N ALA A 62 -0.80 -0.63 -10.11
CA ALA A 62 0.55 -0.60 -10.67
C ALA A 62 1.62 -1.10 -9.69
N TRP A 63 1.65 -0.60 -8.45
CA TRP A 63 2.84 -0.66 -7.60
C TRP A 63 2.65 -1.40 -6.28
N LEU A 64 1.41 -1.76 -5.92
CA LEU A 64 1.13 -2.50 -4.69
C LEU A 64 0.75 -3.95 -4.97
N ASN A 65 0.84 -4.80 -3.94
CA ASN A 65 0.39 -6.18 -4.05
C ASN A 65 -1.14 -6.22 -4.26
N ARG A 66 -1.57 -6.73 -5.43
CA ARG A 66 -2.98 -6.85 -5.82
C ARG A 66 -3.76 -7.88 -4.98
N ASP A 67 -3.07 -8.79 -4.29
CA ASP A 67 -3.68 -9.76 -3.36
C ASP A 67 -4.29 -9.09 -2.12
N GLN A 68 -3.93 -7.83 -1.86
CA GLN A 68 -4.51 -7.03 -0.79
C GLN A 68 -5.62 -6.15 -1.36
N SER A 69 -6.71 -6.02 -0.59
CA SER A 69 -7.83 -5.15 -0.95
C SER A 69 -7.43 -3.68 -0.93
N ILE A 70 -8.21 -2.82 -1.58
CA ILE A 70 -8.04 -1.38 -1.46
C ILE A 70 -8.25 -0.90 -0.01
N ASP A 71 -9.15 -1.54 0.74
CA ASP A 71 -9.42 -1.18 2.13
C ASP A 71 -8.25 -1.52 3.07
N PHE A 72 -7.53 -2.63 2.80
CA PHE A 72 -6.29 -2.94 3.50
C PHE A 72 -5.29 -1.78 3.41
N TYR A 73 -5.15 -1.18 2.23
CA TYR A 73 -4.27 -0.03 2.00
C TYR A 73 -4.84 1.28 2.53
N ARG A 74 -6.17 1.48 2.53
CA ARG A 74 -6.81 2.66 3.14
C ARG A 74 -6.58 2.74 4.65
N GLN A 75 -6.52 1.59 5.32
CA GLN A 75 -6.19 1.50 6.75
C GLN A 75 -4.71 1.78 7.03
N ARG A 76 -3.84 1.70 6.01
CA ARG A 76 -2.38 1.89 6.08
C ARG A 76 -1.92 3.04 5.18
N ARG A 77 -2.79 4.02 4.99
CA ARG A 77 -2.63 5.04 3.95
C ARG A 77 -1.38 5.87 4.14
N LYS A 78 -1.00 6.23 5.38
CA LYS A 78 0.22 7.00 5.68
C LYS A 78 1.46 6.14 5.44
N GLN A 79 1.44 4.87 5.86
CA GLN A 79 2.54 3.95 5.57
C GLN A 79 2.72 3.74 4.07
N VAL A 80 1.65 3.52 3.31
CA VAL A 80 1.73 3.38 1.85
C VAL A 80 2.22 4.67 1.22
N PHE A 81 1.71 5.83 1.63
CA PHE A 81 2.20 7.11 1.14
C PHE A 81 3.72 7.28 1.39
N THR A 82 4.18 7.01 2.60
CA THR A 82 5.60 7.18 2.95
C THR A 82 6.50 6.15 2.28
N TYR A 83 6.14 4.86 2.30
CA TYR A 83 7.00 3.79 1.81
C TYR A 83 6.87 3.50 0.31
N LEU A 84 5.82 3.99 -0.34
CA LEU A 84 5.63 3.83 -1.78
C LEU A 84 5.80 5.17 -2.50
N VAL A 85 4.91 6.11 -2.22
CA VAL A 85 4.79 7.35 -3.01
C VAL A 85 6.02 8.23 -2.82
N LEU A 86 6.39 8.53 -1.57
CA LEU A 86 7.56 9.36 -1.29
C LEU A 86 8.85 8.70 -1.78
N LYS A 87 9.00 7.38 -1.60
CA LYS A 87 10.17 6.62 -2.07
C LYS A 87 10.28 6.61 -3.59
N ARG A 88 9.20 6.28 -4.30
CA ARG A 88 9.18 6.26 -5.77
C ARG A 88 9.46 7.65 -6.35
N PHE A 89 8.91 8.69 -5.71
CA PHE A 89 9.19 10.06 -6.11
C PHE A 89 10.65 10.45 -5.89
N ALA A 90 11.25 10.06 -4.76
CA ALA A 90 12.65 10.32 -4.44
C ALA A 90 13.60 9.69 -5.48
N GLU A 91 13.32 8.45 -5.84
CA GLU A 91 14.05 7.74 -6.89
C GLU A 91 13.94 8.47 -8.23
N LEU A 92 12.73 8.79 -8.70
CA LEU A 92 12.52 9.43 -10.00
C LEU A 92 13.19 10.81 -10.09
N ILE A 93 13.17 11.60 -9.02
CA ILE A 93 13.88 12.89 -9.00
C ILE A 93 15.40 12.65 -9.10
N THR A 94 15.90 11.63 -8.42
CA THR A 94 17.34 11.29 -8.42
C THR A 94 17.77 10.77 -9.79
N GLU A 95 17.02 9.83 -10.34
CA GLU A 95 17.20 9.29 -11.68
C GLU A 95 17.17 10.42 -12.73
N GLY A 96 16.19 11.33 -12.66
CA GLY A 96 16.07 12.45 -13.60
C GLY A 96 17.27 13.42 -13.59
N ILE A 97 18.12 13.38 -12.55
CA ILE A 97 19.37 14.14 -12.49
C ILE A 97 20.57 13.31 -12.94
N TYR A 98 20.64 12.04 -12.52
CA TYR A 98 21.85 11.21 -12.63
C TYR A 98 21.81 10.15 -13.74
N ASN A 99 20.64 9.81 -14.28
CA ASN A 99 20.44 8.90 -15.41
C ASN A 99 20.33 9.64 -16.76
N GLY A 100 20.67 10.93 -16.80
CA GLY A 100 20.59 11.77 -18.00
C GLY A 100 21.89 11.75 -18.83
N LYS A 101 21.77 11.98 -20.15
CA LYS A 101 22.90 12.20 -21.08
C LYS A 101 23.56 13.58 -20.91
N LYS A 102 23.64 14.12 -19.70
CA LYS A 102 24.27 15.43 -19.46
C LYS A 102 25.78 15.29 -19.56
N GLU A 103 26.43 16.26 -20.21
CA GLU A 103 27.89 16.32 -20.33
C GLU A 103 28.58 16.43 -18.96
N THR A 104 27.93 17.06 -17.98
CA THR A 104 28.41 17.15 -16.59
C THR A 104 27.29 16.83 -15.61
N LEU A 105 27.51 15.79 -14.80
CA LEU A 105 26.68 15.45 -13.66
C LEU A 105 27.18 16.20 -12.42
N PRO A 106 26.31 16.66 -11.52
CA PRO A 106 26.74 17.21 -10.24
C PRO A 106 27.56 16.16 -9.49
N ALA A 107 28.64 16.58 -8.82
CA ALA A 107 29.43 15.66 -8.01
C ALA A 107 28.55 15.00 -6.92
N GLU A 108 27.71 15.80 -6.27
CA GLU A 108 26.74 15.35 -5.30
C GLU A 108 25.55 16.31 -5.20
N CYS A 109 24.37 15.79 -4.90
CA CYS A 109 23.14 16.53 -4.66
C CYS A 109 22.54 16.16 -3.31
N SER A 110 21.99 17.16 -2.62
CA SER A 110 21.12 16.99 -1.46
C SER A 110 19.66 17.10 -1.89
N PHE A 111 18.83 16.25 -1.32
CA PHE A 111 17.42 16.14 -1.65
C PHE A 111 16.57 16.15 -0.39
N ALA A 112 15.40 16.78 -0.48
CA ALA A 112 14.39 16.73 0.56
C ALA A 112 12.98 16.72 -0.04
N VAL A 113 12.11 15.89 0.51
CA VAL A 113 10.68 15.88 0.19
C VAL A 113 9.91 16.16 1.47
N SER A 114 8.99 17.11 1.43
CA SER A 114 8.02 17.37 2.49
C SER A 114 6.66 16.76 2.15
N ALA A 115 5.92 16.33 3.17
CA ALA A 115 4.53 15.89 3.04
C ALA A 115 3.58 17.05 3.36
N SER A 116 2.63 17.31 2.47
CA SER A 116 1.52 18.24 2.68
C SER A 116 0.24 17.46 2.99
N TYR A 117 -0.52 17.88 3.99
CA TYR A 117 -1.77 17.23 4.38
C TYR A 117 -2.71 18.20 5.08
N ALA A 118 -4.01 17.92 5.05
CA ALA A 118 -5.00 18.59 5.87
C ALA A 118 -5.02 17.98 7.28
N ASP A 119 -4.88 18.80 8.31
CA ASP A 119 -5.04 18.35 9.69
C ASP A 119 -6.52 18.07 10.03
N LYS A 120 -6.78 17.70 11.29
CA LYS A 120 -8.13 17.38 11.78
C LYS A 120 -9.12 18.56 11.71
N PHE A 121 -8.63 19.78 11.49
CA PHE A 121 -9.44 20.99 11.32
C PHE A 121 -9.53 21.44 9.86
N GLY A 122 -8.97 20.66 8.92
CA GLY A 122 -8.94 20.99 7.50
C GLY A 122 -7.86 22.00 7.12
N GLN A 123 -6.96 22.39 8.04
CA GLN A 123 -5.88 23.32 7.72
C GLN A 123 -4.73 22.58 7.04
N ARG A 124 -4.18 23.17 5.98
CA ARG A 124 -3.04 22.59 5.27
C ARG A 124 -1.77 22.76 6.11
N GLN A 125 -1.14 21.64 6.42
CA GLN A 125 0.14 21.53 7.09
C GLN A 125 1.19 21.03 6.10
N THR A 126 2.45 21.36 6.33
CA THR A 126 3.58 20.80 5.59
C THR A 126 4.66 20.39 6.57
N THR A 127 5.11 19.14 6.49
CA THR A 127 6.15 18.61 7.37
C THR A 127 7.28 18.00 6.55
N PRO A 128 8.56 18.20 6.90
CA PRO A 128 9.67 17.50 6.28
C PRO A 128 9.49 15.99 6.42
N ALA A 129 9.63 15.24 5.32
CA ALA A 129 9.28 13.83 5.31
C ALA A 129 10.46 12.89 5.09
N ILE A 130 11.16 13.06 3.99
CA ILE A 130 12.36 12.28 3.69
C ILE A 130 13.47 13.19 3.18
N SER A 131 14.70 12.85 3.48
CA SER A 131 15.89 13.51 2.95
C SER A 131 16.97 12.50 2.61
N TRP A 132 17.76 12.80 1.60
CA TRP A 132 18.89 11.97 1.19
C TRP A 132 19.92 12.78 0.42
N ARG A 133 21.10 12.20 0.24
CA ARG A 133 22.15 12.68 -0.65
C ARG A 133 22.38 11.63 -1.72
N PHE A 134 22.79 12.07 -2.90
CA PHE A 134 23.17 11.17 -3.98
C PHE A 134 24.32 11.78 -4.76
N SER A 135 25.30 10.97 -5.14
CA SER A 135 26.50 11.44 -5.83
C SER A 135 26.70 10.71 -7.15
N GLN A 136 27.52 11.30 -8.02
CA GLN A 136 27.92 10.69 -9.28
C GLN A 136 28.56 9.30 -9.07
N LYS A 137 29.27 9.10 -7.95
CA LYS A 137 29.87 7.80 -7.61
C LYS A 137 28.81 6.73 -7.31
N GLN A 138 27.69 7.08 -6.69
CA GLN A 138 26.57 6.17 -6.46
C GLN A 138 25.88 5.88 -7.79
N ALA A 139 25.64 6.92 -8.61
CA ALA A 139 25.02 6.77 -9.92
C ALA A 139 25.75 5.75 -10.81
N ALA A 140 27.09 5.78 -10.82
CA ALA A 140 27.90 4.85 -11.60
C ALA A 140 27.82 3.38 -11.14
N ARG A 141 27.26 3.12 -9.94
CA ARG A 141 27.08 1.77 -9.39
C ARG A 141 25.67 1.23 -9.58
N VAL A 142 24.73 2.08 -9.99
CA VAL A 142 23.32 1.71 -10.17
C VAL A 142 23.10 1.31 -11.63
N ASN A 143 22.57 0.10 -11.83
CA ASN A 143 22.05 -0.32 -13.13
C ASN A 143 20.61 0.19 -13.26
N TRP A 144 20.43 1.42 -13.74
CA TRP A 144 19.13 2.09 -13.81
C TRP A 144 18.08 1.32 -14.63
N GLU A 145 18.48 0.54 -15.63
CA GLU A 145 17.56 -0.26 -16.44
C GLU A 145 16.92 -1.41 -15.66
N ASN A 146 17.60 -1.92 -14.63
CA ASN A 146 17.15 -3.07 -13.83
C ASN A 146 17.05 -2.74 -12.34
N PHE A 147 17.08 -1.45 -12.00
CA PHE A 147 17.10 -1.01 -10.62
C PHE A 147 15.72 -1.23 -9.99
N ASP A 148 15.68 -1.85 -8.80
CA ASP A 148 14.46 -1.98 -8.03
C ASP A 148 14.25 -0.72 -7.17
N PRO A 149 13.15 0.03 -7.40
CA PRO A 149 12.78 1.21 -6.61
C PRO A 149 12.80 1.02 -5.09
N ARG A 150 12.52 -0.21 -4.64
CA ARG A 150 12.44 -0.56 -3.23
C ARG A 150 13.80 -0.49 -2.53
N ASP A 151 14.87 -0.67 -3.29
CA ASP A 151 16.26 -0.69 -2.83
C ASP A 151 16.89 0.72 -2.85
N PHE A 152 16.11 1.77 -3.19
CA PHE A 152 16.61 3.15 -3.28
C PHE A 152 17.34 3.63 -2.02
N HIS A 153 16.84 3.24 -0.85
CA HIS A 153 17.45 3.61 0.42
C HIS A 153 18.84 3.01 0.65
N ASP A 154 19.17 1.88 -0.01
CA ASP A 154 20.47 1.21 0.12
C ASP A 154 21.55 1.87 -0.76
N VAL A 155 21.13 2.51 -1.85
CA VAL A 155 22.04 3.22 -2.77
C VAL A 155 22.15 4.71 -2.45
N ALA A 156 21.14 5.29 -1.80
CA ALA A 156 21.15 6.67 -1.36
C ALA A 156 22.03 6.89 -0.13
N LEU A 157 22.74 8.03 -0.10
CA LEU A 157 23.54 8.43 1.05
C LEU A 157 22.66 9.12 2.09
N SER A 158 22.84 8.79 3.36
CA SER A 158 22.15 9.46 4.48
C SER A 158 20.63 9.49 4.32
N TYR A 159 20.05 8.48 3.68
CA TYR A 159 18.60 8.39 3.49
C TYR A 159 17.90 8.33 4.85
N THR A 160 17.02 9.29 5.11
CA THR A 160 16.36 9.45 6.39
C THR A 160 14.87 9.69 6.18
N ILE A 161 14.04 8.98 6.96
CA ILE A 161 12.62 9.32 7.18
C ILE A 161 12.57 10.07 8.51
N THR A 162 11.97 11.25 8.53
CA THR A 162 11.97 12.11 9.73
C THR A 162 11.20 11.49 10.89
N PRO A 163 11.60 11.76 12.15
CA PRO A 163 10.86 11.30 13.33
C PRO A 163 9.39 11.72 13.33
N GLU A 164 9.08 12.90 12.80
CA GLU A 164 7.73 13.42 12.68
C GLU A 164 6.85 12.54 11.77
N ILE A 165 7.38 12.10 10.62
CA ILE A 165 6.67 11.16 9.75
C ILE A 165 6.56 9.77 10.37
N GLN A 166 7.59 9.31 11.08
CA GLN A 166 7.52 8.03 11.80
C GLN A 166 6.42 8.06 12.86
N ALA A 167 6.34 9.13 13.65
CA ALA A 167 5.27 9.36 14.60
C ALA A 167 3.90 9.47 13.91
N TRP A 168 3.84 10.14 12.75
CA TRP A 168 2.61 10.28 11.97
C TRP A 168 2.02 8.93 11.54
N MET A 169 2.86 7.92 11.26
CA MET A 169 2.42 6.57 10.89
C MET A 169 2.06 5.67 12.09
N SER A 170 2.37 6.08 13.32
CA SER A 170 2.32 5.20 14.50
C SER A 170 0.91 4.74 14.93
N ASP A 171 -0.13 5.45 14.49
CA ASP A 171 -1.53 5.13 14.76
C ASP A 171 -2.12 4.14 13.73
N GLU A 172 -1.38 3.78 12.69
CA GLU A 172 -1.83 2.83 11.68
C GLU A 172 -1.43 1.38 12.00
N PRO A 173 -2.23 0.38 11.60
CA PRO A 173 -1.85 -1.03 11.72
C PRO A 173 -0.57 -1.32 10.92
N SER A 174 0.36 -2.11 11.45
CA SER A 174 1.59 -2.46 10.74
C SER A 174 1.33 -3.01 9.31
N MET A 175 2.15 -2.58 8.35
CA MET A 175 2.24 -3.15 6.99
C MET A 175 2.88 -4.54 6.99
N VAL A 176 3.63 -4.88 8.05
CA VAL A 176 4.14 -6.23 8.26
C VAL A 176 2.92 -7.10 8.59
N ALA A 177 2.56 -8.01 7.69
CA ALA A 177 1.71 -9.15 8.07
C ALA A 177 2.30 -9.70 9.37
N PRO A 178 1.51 -9.88 10.45
CA PRO A 178 2.03 -10.15 11.78
C PRO A 178 3.19 -11.14 11.67
N SER A 179 4.39 -10.68 12.01
CA SER A 179 5.62 -11.41 11.68
C SER A 179 5.47 -12.81 12.24
N SER A 180 5.45 -13.80 11.36
CA SER A 180 5.57 -15.20 11.71
C SER A 180 7.02 -15.51 12.10
N THR A 181 7.54 -14.78 13.09
CA THR A 181 8.59 -15.26 13.98
C THR A 181 7.95 -16.12 15.08
N LYS A 182 7.04 -17.01 14.68
CA LYS A 182 6.82 -18.26 15.37
C LYS A 182 7.33 -19.36 14.43
N PRO A 183 8.18 -20.28 14.91
CA PRO A 183 8.75 -21.34 14.09
C PRO A 183 7.60 -22.07 13.40
N ALA A 184 7.64 -22.18 12.06
CA ALA A 184 6.66 -22.83 11.19
C ALA A 184 5.40 -23.28 11.95
N ALA A 185 4.59 -22.32 12.40
CA ALA A 185 3.52 -22.65 13.33
C ALA A 185 2.52 -23.48 12.55
N GLN A 186 2.25 -24.69 13.03
CA GLN A 186 1.21 -25.58 12.55
C GLN A 186 -0.02 -24.78 12.12
N CYS A 187 -0.59 -25.15 10.98
CA CYS A 187 -1.83 -24.56 10.46
C CYS A 187 -2.83 -24.30 11.60
N ASP A 188 -3.12 -23.03 11.81
CA ASP A 188 -4.07 -22.57 12.80
C ASP A 188 -5.49 -22.78 12.30
N LYS A 189 -6.01 -23.98 12.54
CA LYS A 189 -7.32 -24.39 12.06
C LYS A 189 -8.44 -23.45 12.51
N PHE A 190 -8.30 -22.81 13.67
CA PHE A 190 -9.28 -21.84 14.13
C PHE A 190 -9.33 -20.61 13.22
N LEU A 191 -8.18 -20.01 12.90
CA LEU A 191 -8.12 -18.85 11.99
C LEU A 191 -8.57 -19.21 10.56
N PHE A 192 -8.20 -20.41 10.10
CA PHE A 192 -8.67 -20.94 8.81
C PHE A 192 -10.19 -21.06 8.75
N ARG A 193 -10.82 -21.65 9.77
CA ARG A 193 -12.28 -21.75 9.87
C ARG A 193 -12.95 -20.39 10.03
N ALA A 194 -12.39 -19.51 10.87
CA ALA A 194 -12.93 -18.17 11.10
C ALA A 194 -12.98 -17.35 9.80
N ASN A 195 -11.97 -17.49 8.93
CA ASN A 195 -11.97 -16.85 7.61
C ASN A 195 -13.15 -17.31 6.75
N ALA A 196 -13.41 -18.63 6.70
CA ALA A 196 -14.57 -19.17 5.99
C ALA A 196 -15.90 -18.65 6.56
N VAL A 197 -16.01 -18.56 7.89
CA VAL A 197 -17.20 -17.99 8.56
C VAL A 197 -17.38 -16.51 8.23
N PHE A 198 -16.31 -15.71 8.23
CA PHE A 198 -16.40 -14.28 7.91
C PHE A 198 -16.75 -14.03 6.44
N ILE A 199 -16.24 -14.84 5.51
CA ILE A 199 -16.67 -14.82 4.10
C ILE A 199 -18.17 -15.09 4.04
N ARG A 200 -18.66 -16.14 4.71
CA ARG A 200 -20.09 -16.49 4.70
C ARG A 200 -20.96 -15.45 5.43
N ALA A 201 -20.42 -14.76 6.43
CA ALA A 201 -21.14 -13.73 7.16
C ALA A 201 -21.56 -12.56 6.27
N THR A 202 -20.86 -12.31 5.15
CA THR A 202 -21.23 -11.28 4.16
C THR A 202 -22.63 -11.48 3.58
N THR A 203 -23.17 -12.70 3.61
CA THR A 203 -24.51 -13.00 3.07
C THR A 203 -25.63 -12.87 4.10
N HIS A 204 -25.31 -12.85 5.40
CA HIS A 204 -26.31 -12.92 6.48
C HIS A 204 -26.27 -11.73 7.42
N CYS A 205 -25.11 -11.09 7.58
CA CYS A 205 -24.87 -10.07 8.57
C CYS A 205 -24.62 -8.70 7.94
N PRO A 206 -25.14 -7.62 8.56
CA PRO A 206 -24.95 -6.26 8.04
C PRO A 206 -23.51 -5.76 8.23
N LYS A 207 -22.77 -6.27 9.23
CA LYS A 207 -21.37 -5.94 9.46
C LYS A 207 -20.48 -6.73 8.50
N ASN A 208 -19.57 -6.04 7.81
CA ASN A 208 -18.55 -6.68 6.99
C ASN A 208 -17.39 -7.18 7.86
N TYR A 209 -17.43 -8.44 8.26
CA TYR A 209 -16.39 -9.05 9.09
C TYR A 209 -15.06 -9.22 8.37
N MET A 210 -15.06 -9.30 7.03
CA MET A 210 -13.85 -9.41 6.23
C MET A 210 -13.00 -8.13 6.29
N ASP A 211 -13.62 -6.96 6.53
CA ASP A 211 -12.93 -5.68 6.69
C ASP A 211 -12.70 -5.30 8.17
N SER A 212 -12.64 -6.29 9.05
CA SER A 212 -12.34 -6.09 10.47
C SER A 212 -10.95 -6.60 10.81
N LYS A 213 -10.38 -6.13 11.93
CA LYS A 213 -9.12 -6.66 12.48
C LYS A 213 -9.15 -8.19 12.62
N ALA A 214 -10.30 -8.75 12.98
CA ALA A 214 -10.52 -10.19 13.04
C ALA A 214 -10.46 -10.84 11.65
N GLY A 215 -11.13 -10.25 10.66
CA GLY A 215 -11.12 -10.69 9.26
C GLY A 215 -9.70 -10.78 8.69
N TYR A 216 -8.90 -9.73 8.87
CA TYR A 216 -7.51 -9.72 8.42
C TYR A 216 -6.64 -10.77 9.12
N SER A 217 -6.83 -10.97 10.43
CA SER A 217 -6.09 -11.97 11.21
C SER A 217 -6.46 -13.40 10.78
N ALA A 218 -7.75 -13.66 10.55
CA ALA A 218 -8.25 -14.93 10.06
C ALA A 218 -7.75 -15.23 8.63
N LEU A 219 -7.76 -14.23 7.73
CA LEU A 219 -7.24 -14.37 6.38
C LEU A 219 -5.74 -14.71 6.37
N ALA A 220 -4.94 -14.03 7.20
CA ALA A 220 -3.51 -14.31 7.33
C ALA A 220 -3.26 -15.75 7.79
N GLY A 221 -3.98 -16.22 8.82
CA GLY A 221 -3.91 -17.60 9.28
C GLY A 221 -4.35 -18.60 8.21
N ALA A 222 -5.40 -18.27 7.45
CA ALA A 222 -5.87 -19.13 6.37
C ALA A 222 -4.85 -19.28 5.22
N LYS A 223 -4.16 -18.19 4.84
CA LYS A 223 -3.07 -18.23 3.85
C LYS A 223 -1.90 -19.11 4.31
N GLN A 224 -1.56 -19.04 5.60
CA GLN A 224 -0.53 -19.91 6.20
C GLN A 224 -0.92 -21.39 6.19
N CYS A 225 -2.19 -21.70 6.43
CA CYS A 225 -2.71 -23.06 6.31
C CYS A 225 -2.65 -23.58 4.85
N ALA A 226 -3.07 -22.75 3.90
CA ALA A 226 -3.08 -23.11 2.49
C ALA A 226 -1.68 -23.39 1.94
N SER A 227 -0.66 -22.66 2.38
CA SER A 227 0.73 -22.85 1.94
C SER A 227 1.41 -24.07 2.58
N SER A 228 0.95 -24.53 3.75
CA SER A 228 1.57 -25.63 4.49
C SER A 228 0.92 -27.00 4.22
N ASN A 229 -0.41 -27.06 4.12
CA ASN A 229 -1.15 -28.32 4.03
C ASN A 229 -2.11 -28.38 2.82
N GLY A 230 -2.13 -27.35 1.97
CA GLY A 230 -3.18 -27.17 0.97
C GLY A 230 -4.49 -26.70 1.58
N ILE A 231 -5.49 -26.44 0.72
CA ILE A 231 -6.83 -26.03 1.16
C ILE A 231 -7.68 -27.28 1.36
N ASP A 232 -8.11 -27.54 2.60
CA ASP A 232 -9.15 -28.53 2.89
C ASP A 232 -10.52 -27.93 2.56
N GLU A 233 -10.99 -28.16 1.33
CA GLU A 233 -12.28 -27.65 0.86
C GLU A 233 -13.46 -28.17 1.70
N ALA A 234 -13.36 -29.39 2.26
CA ALA A 234 -14.42 -29.95 3.09
C ALA A 234 -14.52 -29.20 4.43
N GLU A 235 -13.39 -28.83 5.02
CA GLU A 235 -13.35 -28.02 6.24
C GLU A 235 -13.90 -26.60 6.01
N VAL A 236 -13.51 -25.94 4.91
CA VAL A 236 -14.05 -24.61 4.52
C VAL A 236 -15.57 -24.68 4.36
N LYS A 237 -16.05 -25.65 3.58
CA LYS A 237 -17.48 -25.84 3.34
C LYS A 237 -18.22 -26.13 4.64
N SER A 238 -17.67 -26.97 5.52
CA SER A 238 -18.28 -27.26 6.82
C SER A 238 -18.40 -26.02 7.70
N ALA A 239 -17.39 -25.15 7.72
CA ALA A 239 -17.41 -23.91 8.50
C ALA A 239 -18.44 -22.90 7.97
N MET A 240 -18.56 -22.77 6.64
CA MET A 240 -19.62 -21.94 6.04
C MET A 240 -21.03 -22.49 6.35
N MET A 241 -21.20 -23.81 6.25
CA MET A 241 -22.47 -24.47 6.57
C MET A 241 -22.85 -24.35 8.05
N GLU A 242 -21.89 -24.23 8.95
CA GLU A 242 -22.14 -24.01 10.37
C GLU A 242 -22.91 -22.71 10.60
N LEU A 243 -22.49 -21.61 9.95
CA LEU A 243 -23.22 -20.35 10.00
C LEU A 243 -24.64 -20.50 9.42
N ASP A 244 -24.79 -21.19 8.29
CA ASP A 244 -26.11 -21.42 7.67
C ASP A 244 -27.05 -22.19 8.61
N ARG A 245 -26.55 -23.21 9.32
CA ARG A 245 -27.34 -23.95 10.32
C ARG A 245 -27.74 -23.07 11.50
N ILE A 246 -26.84 -22.22 11.99
CA ILE A 246 -27.15 -21.30 13.10
C ILE A 246 -28.20 -20.28 12.67
N VAL A 247 -28.14 -19.77 11.43
CA VAL A 247 -29.17 -18.90 10.87
C VAL A 247 -30.52 -19.62 10.81
N GLN A 248 -30.56 -20.88 10.36
CA GLN A 248 -31.79 -21.68 10.31
C GLN A 248 -32.37 -21.97 11.70
N GLN A 249 -31.54 -22.27 12.69
CA GLN A 249 -31.97 -22.67 14.02
C GLN A 249 -32.32 -21.50 14.95
N ARG A 250 -31.57 -20.39 14.86
CA ARG A 250 -31.58 -19.30 15.84
C ARG A 250 -31.91 -17.94 15.24
N GLY A 251 -32.05 -17.86 13.91
CA GLY A 251 -32.29 -16.63 13.18
C GLY A 251 -31.04 -15.76 12.96
N ARG A 252 -31.15 -14.82 12.02
CA ARG A 252 -30.03 -13.96 11.57
C ARG A 252 -29.40 -13.15 12.70
N THR A 253 -30.20 -12.54 13.57
CA THR A 253 -29.68 -11.70 14.67
C THR A 253 -28.77 -12.47 15.62
N GLN A 254 -29.17 -13.69 16.00
CA GLN A 254 -28.35 -14.53 16.88
C GLN A 254 -27.12 -15.10 16.15
N ALA A 255 -27.27 -15.44 14.87
CA ALA A 255 -26.14 -15.85 14.03
C ALA A 255 -25.07 -14.75 13.95
N CYS A 256 -25.45 -13.49 13.76
CA CYS A 256 -24.48 -12.39 13.70
C CYS A 256 -23.81 -12.10 15.05
N ARG A 257 -24.52 -12.25 16.17
CA ARG A 257 -23.89 -12.20 17.50
C ARG A 257 -22.87 -13.33 17.69
N TRP A 258 -23.17 -14.51 17.19
CA TRP A 258 -22.21 -15.62 17.21
C TRP A 258 -20.97 -15.33 16.36
N VAL A 259 -21.12 -14.76 15.15
CA VAL A 259 -19.99 -14.31 14.33
C VAL A 259 -19.18 -13.22 15.05
N GLU A 260 -19.84 -12.30 15.76
CA GLU A 260 -19.16 -11.30 16.58
C GLU A 260 -18.30 -11.93 17.69
N ASN A 261 -18.78 -12.98 18.35
CA ASN A 261 -18.00 -13.70 19.35
C ASN A 261 -16.75 -14.37 18.74
N ILE A 262 -16.88 -14.94 17.53
CA ILE A 262 -15.71 -15.46 16.79
C ILE A 262 -14.73 -14.32 16.48
N ALA A 263 -15.23 -13.17 16.04
CA ALA A 263 -14.39 -12.00 15.78
C ALA A 263 -13.62 -11.55 17.03
N GLN A 264 -14.27 -11.58 18.21
CA GLN A 264 -13.62 -11.28 19.48
C GLN A 264 -12.53 -12.31 19.82
N GLN A 265 -12.81 -13.62 19.71
CA GLN A 265 -11.83 -14.68 19.96
C GLN A 265 -10.61 -14.60 19.04
N VAL A 266 -10.83 -14.27 17.76
CA VAL A 266 -9.73 -14.05 16.80
C VAL A 266 -8.83 -12.88 17.25
N VAL A 267 -9.41 -11.82 17.82
CA VAL A 267 -8.67 -10.62 18.23
C VAL A 267 -8.00 -10.79 19.60
N SER A 268 -8.65 -11.46 20.56
CA SER A 268 -8.10 -11.69 21.90
C SER A 268 -7.02 -12.77 21.90
N GLY A 269 -7.10 -13.73 20.98
CA GLY A 269 -6.25 -14.92 21.01
C GLY A 269 -6.63 -15.91 22.12
N ASP A 270 -7.72 -15.65 22.86
CA ASP A 270 -8.33 -16.60 23.77
C ASP A 270 -9.10 -17.62 22.93
N ARG A 271 -8.51 -18.81 22.79
CA ARG A 271 -9.03 -19.92 22.00
C ARG A 271 -9.35 -21.10 22.89
#